data_AF-A0A379SDJ8-F1
#
_entry.id   AF-A0A379SDJ8-F1
#
_cell.length_a   1.000
_cell.length_b   1.000
_cell.length_c   1.000
_cell.angle_alpha   90.00
_cell.angle_beta   90.00
_cell.angle_gamma   90.00
#
_symmetry.space_group_name_H-M   'P 1'
#
loop_
_entity.id
_entity.type
_entity.pdbx_description
1 polymer ?
#
loop_
_entity_poly.entity_id
_entity_poly.type
_entity_poly.pdbx_seq_one_letter_code
_entity_poly.pdbx_strand_id
1 'polypeptide(L)'
;MDRYDSGARNFYMSKAPIKRIENLRGKKIRVMQSETAIQTLKLLGTSPIAMSQAEVYTLLQQGILDGAENNEFALTIARHGEVARYYTYDMHTRIPDILLMSTLTQKKLTPEQQRIVKAAIQASIEFEKAAWDKEIEKTRLAAVQPIYDGLKNKPRLYGLYQRIQIAKN
;
A
#
# COMPACT_ATOMS: atom_id res chain seq x y z
N MET A 1 -3.79 -18.52 11.27
CA MET A 1 -3.89 -18.57 9.80
C MET A 1 -2.52 -18.19 9.27
N ASP A 2 -1.93 -19.06 8.46
CA ASP A 2 -0.52 -19.01 8.05
C ASP A 2 -0.36 -18.01 6.90
N ARG A 3 -0.22 -16.73 7.24
CA ARG A 3 -0.18 -15.62 6.30
C ARG A 3 0.74 -14.51 6.79
N TYR A 4 1.33 -13.82 5.84
CA TYR A 4 2.02 -12.56 6.07
C TYR A 4 1.02 -11.42 6.21
N ASP A 5 1.47 -10.37 6.89
CA ASP A 5 0.77 -9.09 6.86
C ASP A 5 1.08 -8.37 5.54
N SER A 6 0.10 -7.64 5.07
CA SER A 6 0.20 -6.81 3.86
C SER A 6 -0.40 -5.43 4.12
N GLY A 7 -0.79 -5.15 5.36
CA GLY A 7 -1.46 -3.94 5.77
C GLY A 7 -2.85 -3.75 5.16
N ALA A 8 -3.40 -2.57 5.45
CA ALA A 8 -4.62 -2.10 4.81
C ALA A 8 -4.29 -1.39 3.50
N ARG A 9 -5.16 -1.58 2.51
CA ARG A 9 -5.08 -0.90 1.22
C ARG A 9 -5.94 0.35 1.30
N ASN A 10 -5.39 1.42 0.75
CA ASN A 10 -5.93 2.77 0.83
C ASN A 10 -5.83 3.43 -0.54
N PHE A 11 -6.71 4.39 -0.83
CA PHE A 11 -6.62 5.13 -2.08
C PHE A 11 -5.44 6.11 -2.10
N TYR A 12 -4.80 6.21 -3.27
CA TYR A 12 -3.90 7.30 -3.60
C TYR A 12 -4.20 7.89 -4.98
N MET A 13 -4.15 9.22 -5.06
CA MET A 13 -4.66 10.01 -6.17
C MET A 13 -3.61 11.02 -6.64
N SER A 14 -3.61 11.32 -7.95
CA SER A 14 -2.68 12.29 -8.55
C SER A 14 -3.13 13.74 -8.41
N LYS A 15 -4.42 14.02 -8.60
CA LYS A 15 -4.92 15.39 -8.79
C LYS A 15 -5.65 15.99 -7.57
N ALA A 16 -6.38 15.17 -6.82
CA ALA A 16 -7.18 15.66 -5.70
C ALA A 16 -7.36 14.58 -4.63
N PRO A 17 -7.48 14.95 -3.35
CA PRO A 17 -7.72 14.00 -2.27
C PRO A 17 -9.16 13.48 -2.30
N ILE A 18 -9.34 12.27 -1.77
CA ILE A 18 -10.68 11.72 -1.49
C ILE A 18 -11.05 12.10 -0.07
N LYS A 19 -12.10 12.92 0.08
CA LYS A 19 -12.65 13.32 1.39
C LYS A 19 -14.04 12.76 1.65
N ARG A 20 -14.71 12.30 0.60
CA ARG A 20 -16.06 11.72 0.58
C ARG A 20 -16.23 10.85 -0.65
N ILE A 21 -17.20 9.93 -0.61
CA ILE A 21 -17.41 8.93 -1.66
C ILE A 21 -17.68 9.59 -3.02
N GLU A 22 -18.33 10.75 -3.08
CA GLU A 22 -18.63 11.45 -4.33
C GLU A 22 -17.36 11.84 -5.12
N ASN A 23 -16.22 11.98 -4.43
CA ASN A 23 -14.95 12.28 -5.09
C ASN A 23 -14.43 11.12 -5.96
N LEU A 24 -14.94 9.90 -5.75
CA LEU A 24 -14.59 8.70 -6.51
C LEU A 24 -15.36 8.58 -7.83
N ARG A 25 -16.46 9.34 -8.01
CA ARG A 25 -17.37 9.19 -9.14
C ARG A 25 -16.63 9.35 -10.47
N GLY A 26 -16.67 8.31 -11.30
CA GLY A 26 -16.08 8.26 -12.64
C GLY A 26 -14.55 8.21 -12.67
N LYS A 27 -13.87 8.20 -11.51
CA LYS A 27 -12.40 8.19 -11.45
C LYS A 27 -11.84 6.89 -12.00
N LYS A 28 -10.82 6.99 -12.85
CA LYS A 28 -10.08 5.85 -13.39
C LYS A 28 -9.10 5.35 -12.34
N ILE A 29 -9.53 4.38 -11.53
CA ILE A 29 -8.72 3.84 -10.44
C ILE A 29 -8.16 2.49 -10.84
N ARG A 30 -6.84 2.33 -10.77
CA ARG A 30 -6.26 0.99 -10.97
C ARG A 30 -6.53 0.10 -9.77
N VAL A 31 -6.90 -1.16 -10.05
CA VAL A 31 -7.00 -2.25 -9.07
C VAL A 31 -6.17 -3.44 -9.50
N MET A 32 -5.88 -4.35 -8.56
CA MET A 32 -5.37 -5.68 -8.90
C MET A 32 -6.38 -6.46 -9.75
N GLN A 33 -5.89 -7.48 -10.48
CA GLN A 33 -6.71 -8.38 -11.28
C GLN A 33 -7.53 -9.32 -10.38
N SER A 34 -8.57 -8.76 -9.76
CA SER A 34 -9.49 -9.44 -8.85
C SER A 34 -10.91 -8.96 -9.13
N GLU A 35 -11.82 -9.89 -9.38
CA GLU A 35 -13.24 -9.56 -9.60
C GLU A 35 -13.82 -8.83 -8.39
N THR A 36 -13.48 -9.27 -7.18
CA THR A 36 -13.90 -8.60 -5.94
C THR A 36 -13.43 -7.15 -5.89
N ALA A 37 -12.17 -6.88 -6.24
CA ALA A 37 -11.65 -5.51 -6.25
C ALA A 37 -12.37 -4.64 -7.30
N ILE A 38 -12.59 -5.18 -8.51
CA ILE A 38 -13.32 -4.50 -9.58
C ILE A 38 -14.75 -4.16 -9.14
N GLN A 39 -15.48 -5.12 -8.58
CA GLN A 39 -16.88 -4.91 -8.18
C GLN A 39 -16.99 -3.91 -7.02
N THR A 40 -16.14 -4.03 -6.00
CA THR A 40 -16.09 -3.07 -4.89
C THR A 40 -15.92 -1.64 -5.42
N LEU A 41 -14.97 -1.42 -6.31
CA LEU A 41 -14.69 -0.08 -6.82
C LEU A 41 -15.77 0.44 -7.78
N LYS A 42 -16.44 -0.43 -8.55
CA LYS A 42 -17.65 -0.07 -9.31
C LYS A 42 -18.77 0.40 -8.39
N LEU A 43 -19.00 -0.30 -7.27
CA LEU A 43 -20.02 0.07 -6.28
C LEU A 43 -19.71 1.40 -5.59
N LEU A 44 -18.42 1.73 -5.43
CA LEU A 44 -17.96 3.05 -4.97
C LEU A 44 -18.07 4.15 -6.04
N GLY A 45 -18.58 3.83 -7.24
CA GLY A 45 -18.83 4.78 -8.33
C GLY A 45 -17.61 5.11 -9.19
N THR A 46 -16.50 4.40 -9.03
CA THR A 46 -15.30 4.57 -9.87
C THR A 46 -15.42 3.85 -11.21
N SER A 47 -14.45 4.11 -12.10
CA SER A 47 -14.21 3.35 -13.32
C SER A 47 -12.94 2.48 -13.13
N PRO A 48 -13.03 1.30 -12.49
CA PRO A 48 -11.84 0.53 -12.15
C PRO A 48 -11.17 -0.06 -13.39
N ILE A 49 -9.84 -0.06 -13.40
CA ILE A 49 -9.02 -0.65 -14.47
C ILE A 49 -8.09 -1.70 -13.84
N ALA A 50 -8.29 -2.97 -14.20
CA ALA A 50 -7.49 -4.06 -13.68
C ALA A 50 -6.20 -4.24 -14.49
N MET A 51 -5.05 -4.15 -13.83
CA MET A 51 -3.74 -4.30 -14.48
C MET A 51 -2.64 -4.65 -13.47
N SER A 52 -1.46 -5.01 -13.97
CA SER A 52 -0.27 -5.26 -13.15
C SER A 52 0.16 -4.00 -12.39
N GLN A 53 0.96 -4.16 -11.32
CA GLN A 53 1.49 -2.99 -10.59
C GLN A 53 2.55 -2.25 -11.42
N ALA A 54 3.30 -2.97 -12.27
CA ALA A 54 4.45 -2.43 -13.00
C ALA A 54 4.11 -1.27 -13.95
N GLU A 55 2.87 -1.22 -14.43
CA GLU A 55 2.40 -0.19 -15.38
C GLU A 55 1.83 1.05 -14.67
N VAL A 56 1.55 0.94 -13.36
CA VAL A 56 0.77 1.95 -12.61
C VAL A 56 1.50 3.28 -12.54
N TYR A 57 2.79 3.27 -12.24
CA TYR A 57 3.60 4.49 -12.18
C TYR A 57 3.49 5.30 -13.47
N THR A 58 3.76 4.66 -14.61
CA THR A 58 3.75 5.32 -15.92
C THR A 58 2.36 5.84 -16.27
N LEU A 59 1.30 5.08 -16.00
CA LEU A 59 -0.06 5.49 -16.33
C LEU A 59 -0.61 6.60 -15.41
N LEU A 60 -0.16 6.64 -14.15
CA LEU A 60 -0.40 7.78 -13.26
C LEU A 60 0.36 9.02 -13.75
N GLN A 61 1.62 8.86 -14.14
CA GLN A 61 2.45 9.95 -14.67
C GLN A 61 1.85 10.56 -15.95
N GLN A 62 1.35 9.71 -16.85
CA GLN A 62 0.67 10.12 -18.08
C GLN A 62 -0.74 10.69 -17.83
N GLY A 63 -1.26 10.58 -16.60
CA GLY A 63 -2.60 11.03 -16.24
C GLY A 63 -3.73 10.21 -16.84
N ILE A 64 -3.44 8.99 -17.33
CA ILE A 64 -4.43 8.03 -17.80
C ILE A 64 -5.22 7.47 -16.61
N LEU A 65 -4.53 7.19 -15.50
CA LEU A 65 -5.13 6.85 -14.22
C LEU A 65 -5.30 8.12 -13.38
N ASP A 66 -6.42 8.23 -12.68
CA ASP A 66 -6.63 9.27 -11.67
C ASP A 66 -5.98 8.90 -10.33
N GLY A 67 -5.86 7.59 -10.08
CA GLY A 67 -5.32 7.03 -8.86
C GLY A 67 -5.29 5.50 -8.88
N ALA A 68 -4.92 4.92 -7.74
CA ALA A 68 -4.91 3.50 -7.49
C ALA A 68 -5.09 3.24 -5.99
N GLU A 69 -5.03 1.97 -5.57
CA GLU A 69 -5.16 1.58 -4.18
C GLU A 69 -4.04 0.61 -3.77
N ASN A 70 -3.48 0.77 -2.55
CA ASN A 70 -2.47 -0.11 -1.96
C ASN A 70 -2.16 0.31 -0.50
N ASN A 71 -1.30 -0.44 0.18
CA ASN A 71 -0.61 0.01 1.39
C ASN A 71 0.47 1.06 1.07
N GLU A 72 1.12 1.56 2.12
CA GLU A 72 2.08 2.67 2.05
C GLU A 72 3.33 2.35 1.24
N PHE A 73 3.69 1.07 1.04
CA PHE A 73 4.83 0.69 0.19
C PHE A 73 4.64 1.11 -1.27
N ALA A 74 3.40 1.33 -1.72
CA ALA A 74 3.18 1.91 -3.05
C ALA A 74 3.79 3.31 -3.18
N LEU A 75 3.84 4.09 -2.10
CA LEU A 75 4.35 5.45 -2.14
C LEU A 75 5.87 5.49 -2.28
N THR A 76 6.57 4.57 -1.61
CA THR A 76 8.05 4.60 -1.49
C THR A 76 8.73 3.55 -2.35
N ILE A 77 8.35 2.27 -2.22
CA ILE A 77 8.99 1.15 -2.92
C ILE A 77 8.57 1.14 -4.39
N ALA A 78 7.27 1.24 -4.66
CA ALA A 78 6.77 1.38 -6.04
C ALA A 78 6.87 2.83 -6.55
N ARG A 79 7.30 3.77 -5.69
CA ARG A 79 7.53 5.18 -6.03
C ARG A 79 6.33 5.93 -6.57
N HIS A 80 5.11 5.42 -6.37
CA HIS A 80 3.90 6.10 -6.85
C HIS A 80 3.70 7.46 -6.17
N GLY A 81 4.31 7.71 -5.01
CA GLY A 81 4.25 9.00 -4.33
C GLY A 81 4.83 10.18 -5.14
N GLU A 82 5.69 9.91 -6.12
CA GLU A 82 6.23 10.92 -7.03
C GLU A 82 5.15 11.49 -7.98
N VAL A 83 4.15 10.65 -8.32
CA VAL A 83 3.10 10.94 -9.31
C VAL A 83 1.68 10.94 -8.71
N ALA A 84 1.52 10.50 -7.46
CA ALA A 84 0.28 10.48 -6.71
C ALA A 84 0.47 11.10 -5.32
N ARG A 85 0.10 12.38 -5.19
CA ARG A 85 0.42 13.22 -4.03
C ARG A 85 -0.60 13.17 -2.89
N TYR A 86 -1.73 12.53 -3.11
CA TYR A 86 -2.82 12.46 -2.13
C TYR A 86 -3.04 11.01 -1.72
N TYR A 87 -2.81 10.69 -0.45
CA TYR A 87 -3.08 9.37 0.12
C TYR A 87 -4.17 9.52 1.18
N THR A 88 -5.26 8.77 1.06
CA THR A 88 -6.41 8.82 1.97
C THR A 88 -6.49 7.52 2.74
N TYR A 89 -6.33 7.56 4.07
CA TYR A 89 -6.48 6.39 4.93
C TYR A 89 -7.95 5.97 5.10
N ASP A 90 -8.47 5.21 4.15
CA ASP A 90 -9.83 4.66 4.21
C ASP A 90 -9.86 3.16 4.54
N MET A 91 -8.73 2.47 4.43
CA MET A 91 -8.52 1.07 4.82
C MET A 91 -9.58 0.10 4.28
N HIS A 92 -10.07 0.35 3.06
CA HIS A 92 -11.24 -0.31 2.48
C HIS A 92 -11.05 -1.81 2.26
N THR A 93 -9.80 -2.30 2.17
CA THR A 93 -9.52 -3.73 2.07
C THR A 93 -8.26 -4.12 2.84
N ARG A 94 -8.25 -5.37 3.33
CA ARG A 94 -7.09 -6.06 3.92
C ARG A 94 -7.02 -7.45 3.30
N ILE A 95 -6.08 -7.66 2.37
CA ILE A 95 -5.93 -8.89 1.61
C ILE A 95 -4.62 -9.53 2.02
N PRO A 96 -4.62 -10.63 2.78
CA PRO A 96 -3.37 -11.19 3.29
C PRO A 96 -2.51 -11.82 2.19
N ASP A 97 -1.20 -11.81 2.42
CA ASP A 97 -0.24 -12.53 1.57
C ASP A 97 -0.08 -13.97 2.08
N ILE A 98 -0.14 -14.93 1.16
CA ILE A 98 -0.13 -16.37 1.47
C ILE A 98 1.14 -17.03 0.92
N LEU A 99 1.74 -17.92 1.71
CA LEU A 99 2.84 -18.75 1.25
C LEU A 99 2.27 -19.97 0.54
N LEU A 100 2.72 -20.19 -0.69
CA LEU A 100 2.31 -21.32 -1.51
C LEU A 100 3.49 -22.24 -1.78
N MET A 101 3.26 -23.53 -1.61
CA MET A 101 4.21 -24.58 -1.99
C MET A 101 3.53 -25.51 -2.99
N SER A 102 4.25 -25.89 -4.04
CA SER A 102 3.78 -26.92 -4.98
C SER A 102 3.52 -28.22 -4.25
N THR A 103 2.34 -28.79 -4.45
CA THR A 103 1.95 -30.09 -3.87
C THR A 103 2.85 -31.22 -4.37
N LEU A 104 3.36 -31.13 -5.60
CA LEU A 104 4.32 -32.10 -6.15
C LEU A 104 5.67 -32.02 -5.43
N THR A 105 6.13 -30.81 -5.12
CA THR A 105 7.37 -30.62 -4.34
C THR A 105 7.17 -31.09 -2.91
N GLN A 106 6.04 -30.77 -2.28
CA GLN A 106 5.73 -31.19 -0.92
C GLN A 106 5.71 -32.71 -0.77
N LYS A 107 5.15 -33.44 -1.75
CA LYS A 107 5.11 -34.91 -1.77
C LYS A 107 6.49 -35.57 -1.89
N LYS A 108 7.50 -34.86 -2.39
CA LYS A 108 8.89 -35.36 -2.47
C LYS A 108 9.65 -35.25 -1.15
N LEU A 109 9.12 -34.49 -0.18
CA LEU A 109 9.76 -34.29 1.11
C LEU A 109 9.47 -35.47 2.04
N THR A 110 10.50 -35.89 2.79
CA THR A 110 10.31 -36.84 3.90
C THR A 110 9.44 -36.21 5.01
N PRO A 111 8.83 -37.03 5.89
CA PRO A 111 8.07 -36.49 7.03
C PRO A 111 8.88 -35.57 7.94
N GLU A 112 10.20 -35.76 8.02
CA GLU A 112 11.09 -34.86 8.74
C GLU A 112 11.26 -33.51 8.02
N GLN A 113 11.54 -33.53 6.73
CA GLN A 113 11.67 -32.31 5.92
C GLN A 113 10.38 -31.49 5.91
N GLN A 114 9.21 -32.14 5.84
CA GLN A 114 7.91 -31.45 5.94
C GLN A 114 7.75 -30.71 7.27
N ARG A 115 8.19 -31.32 8.38
CA ARG A 115 8.16 -30.68 9.70
C ARG A 115 9.10 -29.48 9.75
N ILE A 116 10.31 -29.60 9.20
CA ILE A 116 11.29 -28.49 9.13
C ILE A 116 10.73 -27.33 8.30
N VAL A 117 10.17 -27.61 7.11
CA VAL A 117 9.58 -26.57 6.26
C VAL A 117 8.42 -25.88 6.98
N LYS A 118 7.54 -26.62 7.66
CA LYS A 118 6.44 -26.03 8.42
C LYS A 118 6.94 -25.14 9.56
N ALA A 119 7.98 -25.57 10.29
CA ALA A 119 8.60 -24.76 11.34
C ALA A 119 9.24 -23.49 10.77
N ALA A 120 9.92 -23.59 9.63
CA ALA A 120 10.52 -22.45 8.95
C ALA A 120 9.46 -21.44 8.46
N ILE A 121 8.33 -21.92 7.91
CA ILE A 121 7.20 -21.06 7.52
C ILE A 121 6.67 -20.30 8.75
N GLN A 122 6.46 -20.99 9.87
CA GLN A 122 5.95 -20.36 11.08
C GLN A 122 6.91 -19.29 11.61
N ALA A 123 8.21 -19.60 11.70
CA ALA A 123 9.23 -18.65 12.12
C ALA A 123 9.30 -17.44 11.18
N SER A 124 9.17 -17.66 9.87
CA SER A 124 9.16 -16.60 8.86
C SER A 124 7.95 -15.67 9.01
N ILE A 125 6.77 -16.20 9.31
CA ILE A 125 5.54 -15.41 9.54
C ILE A 125 5.68 -14.53 10.79
N GLU A 126 6.23 -15.07 11.87
CA GLU A 126 6.45 -14.31 13.11
C GLU A 126 7.46 -13.18 12.90
N PHE A 127 8.56 -13.48 12.19
CA PHE A 127 9.54 -12.48 11.81
C PHE A 127 8.94 -11.39 10.93
N GLU A 128 8.21 -11.77 9.87
CA GLU A 128 7.61 -10.84 8.92
C GLU A 128 6.66 -9.87 9.62
N LYS A 129 5.75 -10.37 10.47
CA LYS A 129 4.82 -9.51 11.23
C LYS A 129 5.53 -8.50 12.12
N ALA A 130 6.59 -8.93 12.81
CA ALA A 130 7.37 -8.03 13.65
C ALA A 130 8.17 -6.99 12.84
N ALA A 131 8.56 -7.34 11.62
CA ALA A 131 9.25 -6.44 10.69
C ALA A 131 8.28 -5.48 9.98
N TRP A 132 7.05 -5.91 9.70
CA TRP A 132 6.05 -5.17 8.95
C TRP A 132 5.77 -3.80 9.56
N ASP A 133 5.46 -3.75 10.85
CA ASP A 133 5.12 -2.49 11.53
C ASP A 133 6.27 -1.48 11.47
N LYS A 134 7.51 -1.96 11.65
CA LYS A 134 8.72 -1.13 11.57
C LYS A 134 8.94 -0.58 10.17
N GLU A 135 8.77 -1.41 9.14
CA GLU A 135 8.95 -0.98 7.75
C GLU A 135 7.83 -0.06 7.27
N ILE A 136 6.59 -0.24 7.74
CA ILE A 136 5.49 0.69 7.48
C ILE A 136 5.76 2.05 8.13
N GLU A 137 6.23 2.09 9.38
CA GLU A 137 6.59 3.35 10.04
C GLU A 137 7.66 4.11 9.27
N LYS A 138 8.75 3.43 8.92
CA LYS A 138 9.84 3.97 8.09
C LYS A 138 9.33 4.45 6.73
N THR A 139 8.45 3.69 6.10
CA THR A 139 7.83 4.06 4.82
C THR A 139 6.98 5.31 4.93
N ARG A 140 6.16 5.43 5.98
CA ARG A 140 5.35 6.64 6.21
C ARG A 140 6.22 7.88 6.38
N LEU A 141 7.30 7.77 7.15
CA LEU A 141 8.27 8.86 7.34
C LEU A 141 8.92 9.24 6.01
N ALA A 142 9.40 8.25 5.24
CA ALA A 142 10.00 8.50 3.94
C ALA A 142 9.03 9.14 2.93
N ALA A 143 7.75 8.73 2.93
CA ALA A 143 6.73 9.29 2.05
C ALA A 143 6.43 10.77 2.31
N VAL A 144 6.50 11.22 3.58
CA VAL A 144 6.25 12.63 3.95
C VAL A 144 7.51 13.48 4.00
N GLN A 145 8.70 12.87 3.99
CA GLN A 145 9.98 13.58 4.07
C GLN A 145 10.14 14.68 3.00
N PRO A 146 9.81 14.46 1.71
CA PRO A 146 9.88 15.52 0.71
C PRO A 146 8.94 16.70 0.99
N ILE A 147 7.79 16.45 1.63
CA ILE A 147 6.86 17.50 2.04
C ILE A 147 7.50 18.33 3.16
N TYR A 148 8.11 17.67 4.16
CA TYR A 148 8.81 18.33 5.24
C TYR A 148 9.99 19.16 4.75
N ASP A 149 10.80 18.62 3.84
CA ASP A 149 11.93 19.37 3.26
C ASP A 149 11.44 20.57 2.46
N GLY A 150 10.32 20.45 1.75
CA GLY A 150 9.65 21.57 1.10
C GLY A 150 9.13 22.64 2.08
N LEU A 151 8.76 22.28 3.31
CA LEU A 151 8.32 23.23 4.33
C LEU A 151 9.47 24.12 4.83
N LYS A 152 10.72 23.65 4.85
CA LYS A 152 11.90 24.45 5.25
C LYS A 152 12.03 25.73 4.43
N ASN A 153 11.61 25.69 3.17
CA ASN A 153 11.58 26.85 2.27
C ASN A 153 10.40 27.81 2.55
N LYS A 154 9.57 27.54 3.57
CA LYS A 154 8.44 28.35 4.02
C LYS A 154 8.54 28.62 5.53
N PRO A 155 9.37 29.58 5.96
CA PRO A 155 9.76 29.76 7.37
C PRO A 155 8.60 29.83 8.36
N ARG A 156 7.50 30.51 7.99
CA ARG A 156 6.30 30.62 8.84
C ARG A 156 5.62 29.27 9.08
N LEU A 157 5.49 28.45 8.03
CA LEU A 157 4.86 27.13 8.12
C LEU A 157 5.79 26.12 8.81
N TYR A 158 7.08 26.20 8.53
CA TYR A 158 8.09 25.36 9.19
C TYR A 158 8.13 25.60 10.70
N GLY A 159 8.14 26.87 11.13
CA GLY A 159 8.11 27.19 12.56
C GLY A 159 6.82 26.74 13.26
N LEU A 160 5.67 26.77 12.58
CA LEU A 160 4.43 26.20 13.12
C LEU A 160 4.51 24.68 13.27
N TYR A 161 5.04 23.98 12.27
CA TYR A 161 5.25 22.54 12.33
C TYR A 161 6.16 22.14 13.49
N GLN A 162 7.30 22.82 13.67
CA GLN A 162 8.23 22.54 14.76
C GLN A 162 7.56 22.69 16.14
N ARG A 163 6.74 23.73 16.34
CA ARG A 163 5.98 23.92 17.58
C ARG A 163 4.97 22.80 17.84
N ILE A 164 4.29 22.32 16.80
CA ILE A 164 3.32 21.21 16.91
C ILE A 164 4.03 19.90 17.29
N GLN A 165 5.23 19.64 16.73
CA GLN A 165 5.98 18.43 17.07
C GLN A 165 6.49 18.43 18.50
N ILE A 166 6.98 19.57 18.99
CA ILE A 166 7.43 19.72 20.38
C ILE A 166 6.27 19.50 21.36
N ALA A 167 5.06 19.95 21.03
CA ALA A 167 3.89 19.81 21.90
C ALA A 167 3.29 18.39 21.92
N LYS A 168 3.74 17.47 21.07
CA LYS A 168 3.29 16.07 21.01
C LYS A 168 4.18 15.11 21.80
N ASN A 169 5.35 15.57 22.22
CA ASN A 169 6.29 14.86 23.08
C ASN A 169 6.21 15.40 24.51
#